data_AF-A0A8J8CL05-F1
#
_entry.id   AF-A0A8J8CL05-F1
#
_cell.length_a   1.000
_cell.length_b   1.000
_cell.length_c   1.000
_cell.angle_alpha   90.00
_cell.angle_beta   90.00
_cell.angle_gamma   90.00
#
_symmetry.space_group_name_H-M   'P 1'
#
loop_
_entity.id
_entity.type
_entity.pdbx_description
1 polymer ?
#
loop_
_entity_poly.entity_id
_entity_poly.type
_entity_poly.pdbx_seq_one_letter_code
_entity_poly.pdbx_strand_id
1 'polypeptide(L)'
;DWYASPNFRGCPFINAVLEIADASHKAHHVSINLRESIRQIIVRLAAEAGVKNPDLFSRQYLLLIGGASLMATIEQSSEGATFAQTALSVLIDANVGD
;
A
#
# COMPACT_ATOMS: atom_id res chain seq x y z
N ASP A 1 -14.29 -1.45 2.88
CA ASP A 1 -14.79 -0.77 4.09
C ASP A 1 -14.04 0.51 4.44
N TRP A 2 -12.72 0.49 4.72
CA TRP A 2 -11.98 1.70 5.14
C TRP A 2 -12.05 2.88 4.14
N TYR A 3 -11.83 2.63 2.85
CA TYR A 3 -11.89 3.66 1.79
C TYR A 3 -13.29 4.25 1.55
N ALA A 4 -14.34 3.55 1.95
CA ALA A 4 -15.72 4.01 1.81
C ALA A 4 -16.24 4.74 3.06
N SER A 5 -15.40 4.87 4.09
CA SER A 5 -15.79 5.56 5.33
C SER A 5 -16.08 7.04 5.06
N PRO A 6 -17.18 7.61 5.58
CA PRO A 6 -17.48 9.04 5.42
C PRO A 6 -16.42 9.96 6.05
N ASN A 7 -15.61 9.41 6.96
CA ASN A 7 -14.50 10.11 7.61
C ASN A 7 -13.14 9.75 7.00
N PHE A 8 -13.10 9.12 5.81
CA PHE A 8 -11.84 8.87 5.13
C PHE A 8 -11.16 10.21 4.76
N ARG A 9 -9.90 10.35 5.18
CA ARG A 9 -9.09 11.55 4.97
C ARG A 9 -7.77 11.21 4.28
N GLY A 10 -7.71 10.11 3.54
CA GLY A 10 -6.47 9.61 2.97
C GLY A 10 -5.61 8.84 3.97
N CYS A 11 -4.42 8.49 3.52
CA CYS A 11 -3.42 7.84 4.36
C CYS A 11 -2.74 8.89 5.24
N PRO A 12 -2.80 8.79 6.59
CA PRO A 12 -2.25 9.81 7.48
C PRO A 12 -0.75 10.03 7.28
N PHE A 13 -0.01 8.98 6.89
CA PHE A 13 1.44 9.06 6.67
C PHE A 13 1.80 9.79 5.37
N ILE A 14 0.98 9.63 4.33
CA ILE A 14 1.14 10.37 3.06
C ILE A 14 0.82 11.84 3.30
N ASN A 15 -0.29 12.14 3.96
CA ASN A 15 -0.69 13.51 4.26
C ASN A 15 0.38 14.23 5.10
N ALA A 16 0.89 13.58 6.16
CA ALA A 16 1.95 14.17 6.98
C ALA A 16 3.20 14.52 6.17
N VAL A 17 3.63 13.64 5.25
CA VAL A 17 4.78 13.90 4.38
C VAL A 17 4.51 15.09 3.45
N LEU A 18 3.31 15.17 2.88
CA LEU A 18 2.93 16.25 1.96
C LEU A 18 2.78 17.60 2.67
N GLU A 19 2.18 17.63 3.86
CA GLU A 19 1.96 18.86 4.64
C GLU A 19 3.26 19.43 5.20
N ILE A 20 4.19 18.57 5.61
CA ILE A 20 5.49 18.99 6.15
C ILE A 20 6.41 19.51 5.04
N ALA A 21 6.35 18.91 3.85
CA ALA A 21 7.11 19.30 2.66
C ALA A 21 8.63 19.45 2.88
N ASP A 22 9.18 18.78 3.90
CA ASP A 22 10.61 18.76 4.24
C ASP A 22 11.06 17.32 4.51
N ALA A 23 11.88 16.79 3.61
CA ALA A 23 12.40 15.43 3.70
C ALA A 23 13.38 15.22 4.86
N SER A 24 13.95 16.30 5.40
CA SER A 24 14.86 16.26 6.56
C SER A 24 14.12 16.25 7.91
N HIS A 25 12.82 16.55 7.89
CA HIS A 25 12.00 16.57 9.09
C HIS A 25 11.80 15.16 9.66
N LYS A 26 11.91 15.00 10.99
CA LYS A 26 11.83 13.68 11.66
C LYS A 26 10.57 12.88 11.34
N ALA A 27 9.43 13.55 11.17
CA ALA A 27 8.18 12.88 10.82
C ALA A 27 8.19 12.26 9.41
N HIS A 28 8.99 12.80 8.48
CA HIS A 28 9.21 12.17 7.18
C HIS A 28 9.86 10.79 7.34
N HIS A 29 10.88 10.69 8.20
CA HIS A 29 11.51 9.41 8.53
C HIS A 29 10.56 8.42 9.22
N VAL A 30 9.67 8.91 10.09
CA VAL A 30 8.64 8.06 10.72
C VAL A 30 7.72 7.44 9.66
N SER A 31 7.24 8.24 8.70
CA SER A 31 6.40 7.73 7.61
C SER A 31 7.10 6.70 6.73
N ILE A 32 8.40 6.90 6.43
CA ILE A 32 9.22 5.92 5.69
C ILE A 32 9.35 4.62 6.49
N ASN A 33 9.72 4.71 7.77
CA ASN A 33 9.95 3.54 8.61
C ASN A 33 8.70 2.70 8.81
N LEU A 34 7.54 3.34 8.97
CA LEU A 34 6.28 2.62 9.05
C LEU A 34 5.94 1.93 7.73
N ARG A 35 6.09 2.61 6.59
CA ARG A 35 5.85 2.00 5.27
C ARG A 35 6.76 0.78 5.08
N GLU A 36 8.01 0.85 5.51
CA GLU A 36 8.94 -0.27 5.48
C GLU A 36 8.53 -1.40 6.43
N SER A 37 8.04 -1.08 7.64
CA SER A 37 7.55 -2.08 8.60
C SER A 37 6.35 -2.85 8.03
N ILE A 38 5.40 -2.14 7.39
CA ILE A 38 4.27 -2.77 6.69
C ILE A 38 4.81 -3.65 5.54
N ARG A 39 5.76 -3.16 4.75
CA ARG A 39 6.36 -3.92 3.66
C ARG A 39 6.96 -5.24 4.15
N GLN A 40 7.68 -5.23 5.26
CA GLN A 40 8.30 -6.42 5.85
C GLN A 40 7.27 -7.47 6.26
N ILE A 41 6.12 -7.04 6.79
CA ILE A 41 4.98 -7.94 7.07
C ILE A 41 4.49 -8.59 5.77
N ILE A 42 4.31 -7.81 4.70
CA ILE A 42 3.88 -8.33 3.41
C ILE A 42 4.91 -9.28 2.79
N VAL A 43 6.22 -8.98 2.88
CA VAL A 43 7.29 -9.89 2.46
C VAL A 43 7.17 -11.23 3.18
N ARG A 44 7.00 -11.20 4.51
CA ARG A 44 6.85 -12.42 5.31
C ARG A 44 5.63 -13.23 4.86
N LEU A 45 4.46 -12.61 4.74
CA LEU A 45 3.23 -13.28 4.32
C LEU A 45 3.34 -13.85 2.90
N ALA A 46 3.96 -13.12 1.97
CA ALA A 46 4.18 -13.58 0.61
C ALA A 46 5.14 -14.78 0.56
N ALA A 47 6.18 -14.79 1.40
CA ALA A 47 7.08 -15.93 1.52
C ALA A 47 6.35 -17.16 2.10
N GLU A 48 5.55 -16.98 3.15
CA GLU A 48 4.72 -18.05 3.74
C GLU A 48 3.70 -18.62 2.73
N ALA A 49 3.22 -17.79 1.80
CA ALA A 49 2.31 -18.18 0.72
C ALA A 49 2.99 -18.79 -0.52
N GLY A 50 4.33 -18.93 -0.53
CA GLY A 50 5.05 -19.53 -1.66
C GLY A 50 5.23 -18.62 -2.88
N VAL A 51 5.10 -17.30 -2.72
CA VAL A 51 5.39 -16.32 -3.78
C VAL A 51 6.88 -16.39 -4.15
N LYS A 52 7.21 -16.60 -5.44
CA LYS A 52 8.58 -16.75 -5.95
C LYS A 52 9.52 -15.59 -5.60
N ASN A 53 9.02 -14.36 -5.59
CA ASN A 53 9.80 -13.17 -5.22
C ASN A 53 9.01 -12.28 -4.24
N PRO A 54 9.06 -12.58 -2.92
CA PRO A 54 8.31 -11.85 -1.90
C PRO A 54 8.67 -10.37 -1.81
N ASP A 55 9.94 -10.02 -2.04
CA ASP A 55 10.43 -8.64 -2.01
C ASP A 55 9.82 -7.80 -3.13
N LEU A 56 9.85 -8.30 -4.37
CA LEU A 56 9.22 -7.62 -5.51
C LEU A 56 7.70 -7.50 -5.32
N PHE A 57 7.05 -8.60 -4.92
CA PHE A 57 5.62 -8.63 -4.67
C PHE A 57 5.20 -7.59 -3.63
N SER A 58 5.94 -7.46 -2.52
CA SER A 58 5.64 -6.48 -1.46
C SER A 58 5.65 -5.03 -1.96
N ARG A 59 6.53 -4.70 -2.92
CA ARG A 59 6.62 -3.36 -3.51
C ARG A 59 5.45 -3.07 -4.43
N GLN A 60 5.09 -4.05 -5.27
CA GLN A 60 3.91 -3.96 -6.14
C GLN A 60 2.62 -3.85 -5.32
N TYR A 61 2.52 -4.61 -4.23
CA TYR A 61 1.41 -4.53 -3.30
C TYR A 61 1.26 -3.13 -2.72
N LEU A 62 2.33 -2.57 -2.13
CA LEU A 62 2.27 -1.22 -1.55
C LEU A 62 2.07 -0.11 -2.58
N LEU A 63 2.40 -0.36 -3.85
CA LEU A 63 2.08 0.56 -4.95
C LEU A 63 0.57 0.56 -5.23
N LEU A 64 -0.04 -0.62 -5.38
CA LEU A 64 -1.47 -0.76 -5.64
C LEU A 64 -2.33 -0.22 -4.48
N ILE A 65 -1.94 -0.49 -3.22
CA ILE A 65 -2.60 0.10 -2.05
C ILE A 65 -2.46 1.63 -2.03
N GLY A 66 -1.30 2.16 -2.44
CA GLY A 66 -1.09 3.59 -2.60
C GLY A 66 -2.02 4.20 -3.66
N GLY A 67 -2.18 3.55 -4.80
CA GLY A 67 -3.11 3.94 -5.86
C GLY A 67 -4.57 3.94 -5.40
N ALA A 68 -5.00 2.90 -4.68
CA ALA A 68 -6.32 2.84 -4.07
C ALA A 68 -6.56 3.99 -3.07
N SER A 69 -5.56 4.30 -2.25
CA SER A 69 -5.60 5.45 -1.34
C SER A 69 -5.70 6.78 -2.08
N LEU A 70 -4.99 6.93 -3.19
CA LEU A 70 -5.06 8.12 -4.03
C LEU A 70 -6.45 8.31 -4.61
N MET A 71 -7.04 7.28 -5.22
CA MET A 71 -8.39 7.34 -5.77
C MET A 71 -9.43 7.70 -4.70
N ALA A 72 -9.35 7.08 -3.53
CA ALA A 72 -10.26 7.40 -2.42
C ALA A 72 -10.07 8.84 -1.90
N THR A 73 -8.88 9.41 -2.02
CA THR A 73 -8.57 10.77 -1.53
C THR A 73 -8.93 11.85 -2.54
N ILE A 74 -8.56 11.66 -3.82
CA ILE A 74 -8.68 12.67 -4.87
C ILE A 74 -10.02 12.53 -5.60
N GLU A 75 -10.36 11.31 -6.01
CA GLU A 75 -11.55 11.01 -6.82
C GLU A 75 -12.77 10.68 -5.94
N GLN A 76 -12.58 10.60 -4.63
CA GLN A 76 -13.61 10.15 -3.66
C GLN A 76 -14.21 8.79 -4.03
N SER A 77 -13.43 7.95 -4.71
CA SER A 77 -13.84 6.63 -5.18
C SER A 77 -13.20 5.53 -4.36
N SER A 78 -14.03 4.65 -3.80
CA SER A 78 -13.57 3.45 -3.11
C SER A 78 -13.29 2.27 -4.06
N GLU A 79 -13.60 2.42 -5.36
CA GLU A 79 -13.40 1.37 -6.38
C GLU A 79 -11.93 1.01 -6.58
N GLY A 80 -11.01 1.92 -6.28
CA GLY A 80 -9.58 1.66 -6.31
C GLY A 80 -9.17 0.45 -5.45
N ALA A 81 -9.91 0.17 -4.37
CA ALA A 81 -9.70 -1.03 -3.55
C ALA A 81 -9.97 -2.31 -4.34
N THR A 82 -11.05 -2.32 -5.13
CA THR A 82 -11.43 -3.43 -6.00
C THR A 82 -10.41 -3.61 -7.12
N PHE A 83 -9.94 -2.53 -7.74
CA PHE A 83 -8.90 -2.61 -8.76
C PHE A 83 -7.59 -3.15 -8.21
N ALA A 84 -7.16 -2.67 -7.04
CA ALA A 84 -5.98 -3.17 -6.36
C ALA A 84 -6.13 -4.67 -6.03
N GLN A 85 -7.29 -5.10 -5.53
CA GLN A 85 -7.57 -6.51 -5.26
C GLN A 85 -7.45 -7.37 -6.52
N THR A 86 -8.13 -6.99 -7.61
CA THR A 86 -8.09 -7.75 -8.86
C THR A 86 -6.67 -7.85 -9.43
N ALA A 87 -5.93 -6.74 -9.44
CA ALA A 87 -4.53 -6.74 -9.89
C ALA A 87 -3.63 -7.60 -8.99
N LEU A 88 -3.85 -7.56 -7.66
CA LEU A 88 -3.11 -8.38 -6.72
C LEU A 88 -3.39 -9.88 -6.90
N SER A 89 -4.63 -10.28 -7.17
CA SER A 89 -4.95 -11.68 -7.47
C SER A 89 -4.16 -12.19 -8.66
N VAL A 90 -4.10 -11.41 -9.75
CA VAL A 90 -3.28 -11.76 -10.92
C VAL A 90 -1.79 -11.89 -10.57
N LEU A 91 -1.27 -10.98 -9.72
CA LEU A 91 0.12 -11.06 -9.27
C LEU A 91 0.38 -12.28 -8.38
N ILE A 92 -0.56 -12.65 -7.52
CA ILE A 92 -0.48 -13.85 -6.69
C ILE A 92 -0.46 -15.09 -7.60
N ASP A 93 -1.43 -15.24 -8.48
CA ASP A 93 -1.56 -16.39 -9.39
C ASP A 93 -0.33 -16.55 -10.30
N ALA A 94 0.27 -15.45 -10.74
CA ALA A 94 1.47 -15.49 -11.57
C ALA A 94 2.75 -15.87 -10.79
N ASN A 95 2.76 -15.72 -9.46
CA ASN A 95 3.97 -15.83 -8.65
C ASN A 95 3.93 -16.92 -7.57
N VAL A 96 2.77 -17.47 -7.22
CA VAL A 96 2.69 -18.68 -6.40
C VAL A 96 2.97 -19.89 -7.30
N GLY A 97 3.77 -20.84 -6.82
CA GLY A 97 4.04 -22.10 -7.55
C GLY A 97 2.80 -23.00 -7.58
N ASP A 98 2.74 -23.92 -8.56
CA ASP A 98 1.85 -25.08 -8.49
C ASP A 98 2.15 -25.95 -7.25
#